data_AF-A0A7S2SXE7-F1
#
_entry.id   AF-A0A7S2SXE7-F1
#
_cell.length_a   1.000
_cell.length_b   1.000
_cell.length_c   1.000
_cell.angle_alpha   90.00
_cell.angle_beta   90.00
_cell.angle_gamma   90.00
#
_symmetry.space_group_name_H-M   'P 1'
#
loop_
_entity.id
_entity.type
_entity.pdbx_description
1 polymer ?
#
loop_
_entity_poly.entity_id
_entity_poly.type
_entity_poly.pdbx_seq_one_letter_code
_entity_poly.pdbx_strand_id
1 'polypeptide(L)'
;EKWYSRPAMEVFGVAVTRELLGYLLIALATIVILQSLFGGSSAWGKSNKQEKQEGEEEEEPPRDFTPAQLLRFNGVPSGDGGLLAQDGEKIYVAVKGDVYDVTKAAMFYGPEGPYHVFAGHEITRCLARGTFQEDLDRGDVEDCSHAEIDDLENWVTKYKHIKRYPIAGRLVHPPESRSMTMEELSGFTGRTQPPKGRVNPPMYIGIKGQVLDVSFGGYDMYKPGAPYNILLGKDSSRALAKVSLDEKDVASRDISDLTASQIKVLDDWADKFKNKKLYPIVGTYPFPGSS
;
A
#
# COMPACT_ATOMS: atom_id res chain seq x y z
N GLU A 1 -7.18 -67.72 -46.37
CA GLU A 1 -6.71 -66.35 -46.64
C GLU A 1 -6.81 -65.51 -45.38
N LYS A 2 -5.74 -64.75 -45.09
CA LYS A 2 -5.66 -63.47 -44.36
C LYS A 2 -6.07 -63.38 -42.86
N TRP A 3 -5.04 -63.46 -42.02
CA TRP A 3 -4.58 -62.45 -41.05
C TRP A 3 -5.42 -61.17 -40.85
N TYR A 4 -5.69 -60.77 -39.60
CA TYR A 4 -5.05 -59.57 -38.99
C TYR A 4 -5.24 -59.48 -37.45
N SER A 5 -4.16 -59.09 -36.78
CA SER A 5 -4.03 -58.73 -35.35
C SER A 5 -4.48 -57.30 -35.04
N ARG A 6 -5.05 -57.09 -33.83
CA ARG A 6 -4.94 -55.96 -32.84
C ARG A 6 -4.84 -54.48 -33.36
N PRO A 7 -5.43 -53.44 -32.68
CA PRO A 7 -4.94 -53.06 -31.34
C PRO A 7 -5.91 -52.36 -30.36
N ALA A 8 -5.42 -52.27 -29.12
CA ALA A 8 -5.90 -51.44 -28.03
C ALA A 8 -5.80 -49.94 -28.36
N MET A 9 -6.86 -49.17 -28.11
CA MET A 9 -6.81 -47.71 -28.01
C MET A 9 -7.95 -47.23 -27.09
N GLU A 10 -7.76 -47.29 -25.78
CA GLU A 10 -8.61 -46.55 -24.83
C GLU A 10 -7.82 -46.14 -23.57
N VAL A 11 -6.73 -45.37 -23.68
CA VAL A 11 -6.24 -44.56 -22.54
C VAL A 11 -5.40 -43.37 -23.02
N PHE A 12 -5.95 -42.44 -23.81
CA PHE A 12 -5.22 -41.20 -24.14
C PHE A 12 -6.07 -39.92 -24.19
N GLY A 13 -7.38 -39.99 -23.88
CA GLY A 13 -8.30 -38.85 -24.03
C GLY A 13 -8.54 -37.98 -22.79
N VAL A 14 -8.18 -38.42 -21.58
CA VAL A 14 -8.62 -37.75 -20.33
C VAL A 14 -7.51 -36.94 -19.62
N ALA A 15 -6.24 -37.23 -19.88
CA ALA A 15 -5.14 -36.49 -19.26
C ALA A 15 -4.87 -35.13 -19.94
N VAL A 16 -5.03 -35.07 -21.26
CA VAL A 16 -4.76 -33.85 -22.05
C VAL A 16 -5.80 -32.76 -21.78
N THR A 17 -7.02 -33.12 -21.38
CA THR A 17 -8.10 -32.14 -21.15
C THR A 17 -7.97 -31.39 -19.83
N ARG A 18 -7.39 -31.97 -18.77
CA ARG A 18 -7.19 -31.29 -17.48
C ARG A 18 -6.02 -30.31 -17.50
N GLU A 19 -4.91 -30.68 -18.16
CA GLU A 19 -3.74 -29.81 -18.37
C GLU A 19 -4.14 -28.59 -19.23
N LEU A 20 -4.84 -28.82 -20.34
CA LEU A 20 -5.33 -27.74 -21.20
C LEU A 20 -6.37 -26.84 -20.53
N LEU A 21 -7.25 -27.38 -19.67
CA LEU A 21 -8.14 -26.56 -18.86
C LEU A 21 -7.35 -25.68 -17.87
N GLY A 22 -6.29 -26.23 -17.28
CA GLY A 22 -5.40 -25.49 -16.38
C GLY A 22 -4.73 -24.31 -17.09
N TYR A 23 -4.16 -24.53 -18.29
CA TYR A 23 -3.57 -23.45 -19.09
C TYR A 23 -4.61 -22.43 -19.56
N LEU A 24 -5.84 -22.86 -19.88
CA LEU A 24 -6.94 -21.96 -20.25
C LEU A 24 -7.37 -21.07 -19.07
N LEU A 25 -7.46 -21.62 -17.86
CA LEU A 25 -7.80 -20.86 -16.64
C LEU A 25 -6.69 -19.88 -16.27
N ILE A 26 -5.43 -20.28 -16.41
CA ILE A 26 -4.28 -19.38 -16.21
C ILE A 26 -4.28 -18.27 -17.26
N ALA A 27 -4.57 -18.59 -18.54
CA ALA A 27 -4.67 -17.59 -19.61
C ALA A 27 -5.84 -16.62 -19.39
N LEU A 28 -7.00 -17.08 -18.91
CA LEU A 28 -8.13 -16.22 -18.57
C LEU A 28 -7.82 -15.35 -17.35
N ALA A 29 -7.15 -15.89 -16.33
CA ALA A 29 -6.70 -15.12 -15.18
C ALA A 29 -5.68 -14.06 -15.58
N THR A 30 -4.71 -14.38 -16.45
CA THR A 30 -3.74 -13.39 -16.95
C THR A 30 -4.38 -12.36 -17.86
N ILE A 31 -5.39 -12.71 -18.66
CA ILE A 31 -6.14 -11.73 -19.48
C ILE A 31 -6.97 -10.80 -18.60
N VAL A 32 -7.64 -11.30 -17.55
CA VAL A 32 -8.38 -10.45 -16.60
C VAL A 32 -7.43 -9.55 -15.81
N ILE A 33 -6.26 -10.07 -15.41
CA ILE A 33 -5.20 -9.29 -14.78
C ILE A 33 -4.62 -8.27 -15.77
N LEU A 34 -4.41 -8.60 -17.04
CA LEU A 34 -3.95 -7.66 -18.05
C LEU A 34 -5.02 -6.62 -18.41
N GLN A 35 -6.31 -6.97 -18.38
CA GLN A 35 -7.41 -6.02 -18.58
C GLN A 35 -7.57 -5.09 -17.37
N SER A 36 -7.33 -5.57 -16.15
CA SER A 36 -7.27 -4.70 -14.97
C SER A 36 -5.99 -3.88 -14.88
N LEU A 37 -4.89 -4.32 -15.53
CA LEU A 37 -3.61 -3.61 -15.57
C LEU A 37 -3.44 -2.67 -16.78
N PHE A 38 -4.13 -2.89 -17.90
CA PHE A 38 -3.91 -2.17 -19.17
C PHE A 38 -5.19 -1.76 -19.94
N GLY A 39 -6.38 -2.21 -19.52
CA GLY A 39 -7.64 -1.93 -20.21
C GLY A 39 -8.31 -0.64 -19.75
N GLY A 40 -7.81 0.52 -20.19
CA GLY A 40 -8.59 1.75 -20.19
C GLY A 40 -9.37 1.87 -21.50
N SER A 41 -10.71 1.87 -21.45
CA SER A 41 -11.53 2.45 -22.53
C SER A 41 -12.91 2.90 -22.06
N SER A 42 -13.09 4.20 -22.25
CA SER A 42 -14.29 4.98 -22.57
C SER A 42 -15.55 4.25 -23.05
N ALA A 43 -16.64 4.55 -22.32
CA ALA A 43 -17.96 5.04 -22.76
C ALA A 43 -18.79 4.31 -23.83
N TRP A 44 -20.00 3.85 -23.45
CA TRP A 44 -21.32 4.34 -23.93
C TRP A 44 -22.46 3.50 -23.31
N GLY A 45 -23.43 4.13 -22.61
CA GLY A 45 -24.69 3.40 -22.31
C GLY A 45 -25.81 4.06 -21.49
N LYS A 46 -26.16 5.33 -21.76
CA LYS A 46 -27.45 6.00 -21.43
C LYS A 46 -27.84 6.21 -19.96
N SER A 47 -28.15 7.47 -19.70
CA SER A 47 -28.76 8.00 -18.48
C SER A 47 -30.04 7.26 -18.07
N ASN A 48 -30.11 6.85 -16.81
CA ASN A 48 -31.37 6.82 -16.11
C ASN A 48 -31.18 7.61 -14.80
N LYS A 49 -31.99 8.65 -14.66
CA LYS A 49 -31.98 9.58 -13.53
C LYS A 49 -32.65 8.85 -12.36
N GLN A 50 -31.89 8.04 -11.64
CA GLN A 50 -32.34 7.41 -10.40
C GLN A 50 -31.79 8.19 -9.22
N GLU A 51 -32.72 8.56 -8.34
CA GLU A 51 -32.52 9.30 -7.11
C GLU A 51 -31.32 8.75 -6.34
N LYS A 52 -30.39 9.65 -6.02
CA LYS A 52 -29.19 9.38 -5.24
C LYS A 52 -29.65 9.05 -3.83
N GLN A 53 -29.89 7.77 -3.54
CA GLN A 53 -29.77 7.29 -2.18
C GLN A 53 -28.33 7.61 -1.77
N GLU A 54 -28.19 8.47 -0.76
CA GLU A 54 -26.92 8.69 -0.07
C GLU A 54 -26.52 7.33 0.52
N GLY A 55 -25.77 6.54 -0.26
CA GLY A 55 -25.08 5.38 0.24
C GLY A 55 -24.17 5.87 1.36
N GLU A 56 -24.27 5.24 2.53
CA GLU A 56 -23.26 5.39 3.56
C GLU A 56 -21.91 5.07 2.91
N GLU A 57 -21.10 6.10 2.66
CA GLU A 57 -19.71 5.91 2.24
C GLU A 57 -19.05 5.09 3.35
N GLU A 58 -18.71 3.83 3.08
CA GLU A 58 -17.96 3.00 4.02
C GLU A 58 -16.66 3.73 4.37
N GLU A 59 -16.53 4.14 5.63
CA GLU A 59 -15.31 4.77 6.12
C GLU A 59 -14.16 3.77 5.99
N GLU A 60 -13.10 4.15 5.28
CA GLU A 60 -11.92 3.30 5.13
C GLU A 60 -11.33 2.97 6.51
N PRO A 61 -10.88 1.72 6.73
CA PRO A 61 -10.29 1.36 8.00
C PRO A 61 -9.05 2.22 8.27
N PRO A 62 -8.84 2.69 9.52
CA PRO A 62 -7.68 3.49 9.86
C PRO A 62 -6.35 2.81 9.48
N ARG A 63 -5.36 3.58 9.04
CA ARG A 63 -4.03 3.07 8.69
C ARG A 63 -2.90 4.04 9.05
N ASP A 64 -1.67 3.54 9.00
CA ASP A 64 -0.50 4.39 9.12
C ASP A 64 -0.16 5.08 7.79
N PHE A 65 0.26 6.34 7.88
CA PHE A 65 0.77 7.16 6.79
C PHE A 65 2.19 7.60 7.13
N THR A 66 3.09 7.51 6.15
CA THR A 66 4.33 8.30 6.20
C THR A 66 4.04 9.73 5.76
N PRO A 67 4.90 10.72 6.07
CA PRO A 67 4.74 12.08 5.54
C PRO A 67 4.63 12.07 4.00
N ALA A 68 5.48 11.30 3.31
CA ALA A 68 5.45 11.17 1.86
C ALA A 68 4.14 10.57 1.32
N GLN A 69 3.52 9.63 2.05
CA GLN A 69 2.20 9.10 1.70
C GLN A 69 1.09 10.11 1.94
N LEU A 70 1.15 10.86 3.04
CA LEU A 70 0.14 11.84 3.41
C LEU A 70 0.01 12.97 2.37
N LEU A 71 1.12 13.38 1.77
CA LEU A 71 1.15 14.41 0.71
C LEU A 71 0.25 14.10 -0.50
N ARG A 72 -0.11 12.84 -0.71
CA ARG A 72 -1.01 12.44 -1.80
C ARG A 72 -2.46 12.82 -1.56
N PHE A 73 -2.84 13.11 -0.32
CA PHE A 73 -4.20 13.39 0.13
C PHE A 73 -4.41 14.90 0.24
N ASN A 74 -4.19 15.60 -0.87
CA ASN A 74 -4.27 17.07 -0.96
C ASN A 74 -5.48 17.57 -1.78
N GLY A 75 -6.39 16.67 -2.16
CA GLY A 75 -7.55 17.00 -2.99
C GLY A 75 -7.24 17.25 -4.47
N VAL A 76 -6.04 16.91 -4.94
CA VAL A 76 -5.68 16.94 -6.37
C VAL A 76 -5.55 15.50 -6.91
N PRO A 77 -6.33 15.11 -7.95
CA PRO A 77 -6.26 13.79 -8.55
C PRO A 77 -4.83 13.41 -8.97
N SER A 78 -4.32 12.30 -8.44
CA SER A 78 -3.05 11.73 -8.90
C SER A 78 -3.29 11.10 -10.28
N GLY A 79 -2.83 11.75 -11.36
CA GLY A 79 -2.99 11.27 -12.75
C GLY A 79 -2.23 9.97 -13.09
N ASP A 80 -1.77 9.22 -12.08
CA ASP A 80 -0.82 8.12 -12.21
C ASP A 80 -1.44 6.73 -12.11
N GLY A 81 -2.77 6.63 -11.96
CA GLY A 81 -3.56 5.40 -12.05
C GLY A 81 -3.19 4.30 -11.05
N GLY A 82 -2.41 4.63 -9.99
CA GLY A 82 -2.01 3.66 -8.98
C GLY A 82 -3.20 3.12 -8.17
N LEU A 83 -3.00 2.08 -7.38
CA LEU A 83 -3.97 1.57 -6.38
C LEU A 83 -4.37 2.62 -5.30
N LEU A 84 -3.75 3.80 -5.35
CA LEU A 84 -3.99 5.00 -4.53
C LEU A 84 -4.57 6.13 -5.40
N ALA A 85 -5.06 5.85 -6.61
CA ALA A 85 -5.61 6.83 -7.55
C ALA A 85 -6.99 7.37 -7.11
N GLN A 86 -7.62 6.76 -6.11
CA GLN A 86 -8.82 7.31 -5.45
C GLN A 86 -8.45 8.39 -4.40
N ASP A 87 -7.19 8.46 -3.98
CA ASP A 87 -6.73 9.33 -2.89
C ASP A 87 -6.68 10.80 -3.29
N GLY A 88 -6.53 11.10 -4.59
CA GLY A 88 -6.40 12.47 -5.07
C GLY A 88 -7.69 13.29 -5.02
N GLU A 89 -8.81 12.71 -4.62
CA GLU A 89 -10.02 13.47 -4.27
C GLU A 89 -10.15 13.68 -2.75
N LYS A 90 -9.38 12.93 -1.96
CA LYS A 90 -9.37 12.99 -0.51
C LYS A 90 -8.42 14.08 -0.04
N ILE A 91 -8.79 14.72 1.06
CA ILE A 91 -8.00 15.79 1.69
C ILE A 91 -7.79 15.42 3.15
N TYR A 92 -6.55 15.10 3.52
CA TYR A 92 -6.17 14.72 4.87
C TYR A 92 -5.24 15.76 5.49
N VAL A 93 -5.29 15.90 6.82
CA VAL A 93 -4.32 16.69 7.59
C VAL A 93 -3.96 15.95 8.86
N ALA A 94 -2.70 16.04 9.29
CA ALA A 94 -2.24 15.44 10.54
C ALA A 94 -2.14 16.47 11.67
N VAL A 95 -2.71 16.13 12.84
CA VAL A 95 -2.66 16.94 14.06
C VAL A 95 -2.35 16.03 15.25
N LYS A 96 -1.24 16.28 15.95
CA LYS A 96 -0.71 15.44 17.05
C LYS A 96 -0.62 13.96 16.67
N GLY A 97 -0.23 13.70 15.42
CA GLY A 97 -0.11 12.39 14.82
C GLY A 97 -1.43 11.67 14.48
N ASP A 98 -2.61 12.22 14.80
CA ASP A 98 -3.88 11.74 14.23
C ASP A 98 -4.07 12.33 12.83
N VAL A 99 -4.42 11.49 11.86
CA VAL A 99 -4.74 11.91 10.48
C VAL A 99 -6.24 12.05 10.35
N TYR A 100 -6.70 13.28 10.12
CA TYR A 100 -8.11 13.61 9.96
C TYR A 100 -8.49 13.67 8.49
N ASP A 101 -9.61 13.02 8.13
CA ASP A 101 -10.26 13.21 6.84
C ASP A 101 -11.06 14.51 6.84
N VAL A 102 -10.52 15.53 6.17
CA VAL A 102 -11.15 16.85 5.99
C VAL A 102 -11.72 17.03 4.58
N THR A 103 -11.96 15.95 3.85
CA THR A 103 -12.49 15.97 2.46
C THR A 103 -13.82 16.71 2.39
N LYS A 104 -14.73 16.49 3.36
CA LYS A 104 -16.03 17.20 3.43
C LYS A 104 -15.89 18.71 3.71
N ALA A 105 -14.69 19.17 4.07
CA ALA A 105 -14.32 20.56 4.25
C ALA A 105 -13.45 21.10 3.10
N ALA A 106 -13.60 20.55 1.88
CA ALA A 106 -12.86 20.99 0.68
C ALA A 106 -12.97 22.50 0.38
N MET A 107 -14.04 23.18 0.80
CA MET A 107 -14.13 24.65 0.68
C MET A 107 -13.03 25.39 1.46
N PHE A 108 -12.42 24.74 2.46
CA PHE A 108 -11.33 25.28 3.27
C PHE A 108 -9.98 24.70 2.86
N TYR A 109 -9.89 23.37 2.75
CA TYR A 109 -8.63 22.66 2.56
C TYR A 109 -8.39 22.16 1.13
N GLY A 110 -9.39 22.23 0.25
CA GLY A 110 -9.20 21.86 -1.15
C GLY A 110 -8.31 22.87 -1.88
N PRO A 111 -7.89 22.58 -3.14
CA PRO A 111 -6.89 23.37 -3.86
C PRO A 111 -7.18 24.88 -3.95
N GLU A 112 -8.46 25.27 -4.00
CA GLU A 112 -8.91 26.68 -4.07
C GLU A 112 -9.26 27.28 -2.70
N GLY A 113 -9.12 26.50 -1.63
CA GLY A 113 -9.48 26.89 -0.28
C GLY A 113 -8.40 27.77 0.39
N PRO A 114 -8.78 28.59 1.37
CA PRO A 114 -7.84 29.44 2.12
C PRO A 114 -6.78 28.65 2.91
N TYR A 115 -7.03 27.38 3.21
CA TYR A 115 -6.14 26.50 3.97
C TYR A 115 -5.59 25.34 3.12
N HIS A 116 -5.59 25.47 1.79
CA HIS A 116 -5.08 24.45 0.87
C HIS A 116 -3.63 24.03 1.16
N VAL A 117 -2.80 24.94 1.69
CA VAL A 117 -1.40 24.66 2.06
C VAL A 117 -1.26 23.57 3.13
N PHE A 118 -2.32 23.31 3.91
CA PHE A 118 -2.34 22.26 4.93
C PHE A 118 -2.70 20.87 4.38
N ALA A 119 -3.24 20.80 3.16
CA ALA A 119 -3.74 19.57 2.56
C ALA A 119 -2.59 18.57 2.31
N GLY A 120 -2.65 17.42 2.96
CA GLY A 120 -1.62 16.38 2.89
C GLY A 120 -0.44 16.57 3.85
N HIS A 121 -0.54 17.49 4.82
CA HIS A 121 0.58 17.86 5.69
C HIS A 121 0.31 17.63 7.18
N GLU A 122 1.40 17.60 7.96
CA GLU A 122 1.31 17.79 9.41
C GLU A 122 1.22 19.28 9.76
N ILE A 123 0.21 19.63 10.55
CA ILE A 123 -0.11 21.03 10.88
C ILE A 123 -0.17 21.28 12.39
N THR A 124 0.31 20.33 13.20
CA THR A 124 0.29 20.41 14.67
C THR A 124 0.88 21.74 15.14
N ARG A 125 2.08 22.09 14.68
CA ARG A 125 2.75 23.31 15.09
C ARG A 125 2.15 24.57 14.48
N CYS A 126 1.65 24.51 13.24
CA CYS A 126 0.88 25.60 12.62
C CYS A 126 -0.32 25.99 13.48
N LEU A 127 -1.07 25.00 13.99
CA LEU A 127 -2.25 25.24 14.83
C LEU A 127 -1.89 25.79 16.21
N ALA A 128 -0.77 25.36 16.79
CA ALA A 128 -0.29 25.89 18.07
C ALA A 128 0.15 27.36 17.97
N ARG A 129 0.88 27.72 16.90
CA ARG A 129 1.53 29.03 16.76
C ARG A 129 0.74 30.02 15.89
N GLY A 130 -0.34 29.58 15.25
CA GLY A 130 -1.11 30.39 14.30
C GLY A 130 -0.35 30.74 13.02
N THR A 131 0.52 29.85 12.57
CA THR A 131 1.40 30.01 11.39
C THR A 131 0.92 29.17 10.20
N PHE A 132 1.56 29.33 9.04
CA PHE A 132 1.26 28.55 7.84
C PHE A 132 2.50 27.77 7.41
N GLN A 133 3.22 28.26 6.41
CA GLN A 133 4.33 27.55 5.78
C GLN A 133 5.55 27.42 6.70
N GLU A 134 5.71 28.32 7.67
CA GLU A 134 6.87 28.39 8.55
C GLU A 134 7.01 27.16 9.46
N ASP A 135 5.87 26.60 9.88
CA ASP A 135 5.78 25.46 10.80
C ASP A 135 5.13 24.23 10.19
N LEU A 136 4.96 24.23 8.86
CA LEU A 136 4.37 23.11 8.13
C LEU A 136 5.25 21.87 8.27
N ASP A 137 4.62 20.70 8.34
CA ASP A 137 5.25 19.39 8.53
C ASP A 137 6.01 19.23 9.85
N ARG A 138 5.65 20.03 10.86
CA ARG A 138 6.22 19.95 12.21
C ARG A 138 5.18 19.53 13.25
N GLY A 139 5.48 18.40 13.88
CA GLY A 139 4.75 17.84 15.01
C GLY A 139 5.24 18.29 16.39
N ASP A 140 6.44 18.87 16.46
CA ASP A 140 7.12 19.20 17.71
C ASP A 140 6.60 20.53 18.30
N VAL A 141 6.37 20.52 19.61
CA VAL A 141 5.71 21.61 20.37
C VAL A 141 6.36 21.86 21.73
N GLU A 142 7.54 21.29 21.97
CA GLU A 142 8.28 21.35 23.22
C GLU A 142 8.72 22.79 23.58
N ASP A 143 8.89 23.65 22.58
CA ASP A 143 9.23 25.06 22.73
C ASP A 143 8.03 26.01 22.66
N CYS A 144 6.81 25.48 22.51
CA CYS A 144 5.60 26.28 22.52
C CYS A 144 5.26 26.74 23.95
N SER A 145 4.75 27.97 24.07
CA SER A 145 4.21 28.51 25.30
C SER A 145 2.92 27.79 25.70
N HIS A 146 2.54 27.91 26.98
CA HIS A 146 1.29 27.32 27.48
C HIS A 146 0.05 27.80 26.71
N ALA A 147 0.02 29.07 26.30
CA ALA A 147 -1.08 29.62 25.51
C ALA A 147 -1.16 28.98 24.12
N GLU A 148 -0.02 28.79 23.44
CA GLU A 148 0.04 28.11 22.14
C GLU A 148 -0.38 26.63 22.25
N ILE A 149 -0.04 25.96 23.36
CA ILE A 149 -0.52 24.61 23.65
C ILE A 149 -2.03 24.58 23.89
N ASP A 150 -2.57 25.52 24.67
CA ASP A 150 -4.02 25.62 24.90
C ASP A 150 -4.78 25.86 23.58
N ASP A 151 -4.25 26.70 22.69
CA ASP A 151 -4.80 26.93 21.37
C ASP A 151 -4.78 25.67 20.50
N LEU A 152 -3.69 24.90 20.54
CA LEU A 152 -3.62 23.59 19.88
C LEU A 152 -4.69 22.62 20.41
N GLU A 153 -4.86 22.49 21.73
CA GLU A 153 -5.87 21.60 22.31
C GLU A 153 -7.31 22.04 21.97
N ASN A 154 -7.55 23.35 21.88
CA ASN A 154 -8.81 23.91 21.39
C ASN A 154 -9.07 23.50 19.93
N TRP A 155 -8.05 23.53 19.08
CA TRP A 155 -8.15 23.04 17.71
C TRP A 155 -8.40 21.53 17.63
N VAL A 156 -7.67 20.72 18.41
CA VAL A 156 -7.91 19.27 18.49
C VAL A 156 -9.36 18.97 18.90
N THR A 157 -9.87 19.69 19.90
CA THR A 157 -11.27 19.59 20.32
C THR A 157 -12.22 19.96 19.20
N LYS A 158 -11.93 21.04 18.45
CA LYS A 158 -12.74 21.46 17.31
C LYS A 158 -12.75 20.42 16.20
N TYR A 159 -11.62 19.82 15.85
CA TYR A 159 -11.54 18.77 14.83
C TYR A 159 -12.34 17.54 15.25
N LYS A 160 -12.10 17.05 16.48
CA LYS A 160 -12.66 15.78 16.96
C LYS A 160 -14.12 15.86 17.40
N HIS A 161 -14.52 16.92 18.10
CA HIS A 161 -15.82 16.97 18.81
C HIS A 161 -16.83 17.92 18.17
N ILE A 162 -16.36 19.03 17.59
CA ILE A 162 -17.23 20.04 16.96
C ILE A 162 -17.46 19.72 15.48
N LYS A 163 -16.38 19.57 14.72
CA LYS A 163 -16.41 19.23 13.29
C LYS A 163 -16.59 17.74 13.05
N ARG A 164 -16.08 16.91 13.97
CA ARG A 164 -16.17 15.44 13.92
C ARG A 164 -15.61 14.90 12.61
N TYR A 165 -14.44 15.39 12.22
CA TYR A 165 -13.73 14.82 11.08
C TYR A 165 -13.36 13.36 11.39
N PRO A 166 -13.63 12.40 10.48
CA PRO A 166 -13.21 11.01 10.65
C PRO A 166 -11.69 10.93 10.83
N ILE A 167 -11.23 9.95 11.62
CA ILE A 167 -9.80 9.67 11.77
C ILE A 167 -9.44 8.58 10.76
N ALA A 168 -8.76 8.98 9.69
CA ALA A 168 -8.24 8.07 8.65
C ALA A 168 -7.03 7.26 9.14
N GLY A 169 -6.41 7.66 10.26
CA GLY A 169 -5.40 6.87 10.95
C GLY A 169 -4.31 7.71 11.61
N ARG A 170 -3.05 7.30 11.46
CA ARG A 170 -1.92 7.89 12.18
C ARG A 170 -0.79 8.32 11.25
N LEU A 171 -0.22 9.49 11.49
CA LEU A 171 1.03 9.92 10.86
C LEU A 171 2.19 9.33 11.66
N VAL A 172 3.03 8.56 10.98
CA VAL A 172 4.13 7.84 11.59
C VAL A 172 5.40 8.04 10.77
N HIS A 173 6.44 8.53 11.42
CA HIS A 173 7.77 8.54 10.82
C HIS A 173 8.35 7.12 10.88
N PRO A 174 8.70 6.53 9.73
CA PRO A 174 9.32 5.21 9.71
C PRO A 174 10.66 5.26 10.45
N PRO A 175 11.10 4.14 11.05
CA PRO A 175 12.41 4.09 11.70
C PRO A 175 13.52 4.35 10.70
N GLU A 176 14.65 4.89 11.18
CA GLU A 176 15.83 5.06 10.35
C GLU A 176 16.30 3.71 9.79
N SER A 177 16.73 3.74 8.53
CA SER A 177 17.22 2.55 7.84
C SER A 177 18.45 1.99 8.55
N ARG A 178 18.41 0.71 8.92
CA ARG A 178 19.55 -0.03 9.51
C ARG A 178 19.81 -1.35 8.81
N SER A 179 21.02 -1.87 8.95
CA SER A 179 21.31 -3.25 8.55
C SER A 179 20.64 -4.25 9.52
N MET A 180 20.12 -5.33 8.96
CA MET A 180 19.42 -6.39 9.68
C MET A 180 19.92 -7.76 9.23
N THR A 181 20.01 -8.69 10.18
CA THR A 181 20.18 -10.11 9.86
C THR A 181 18.87 -10.69 9.32
N MET A 182 18.97 -11.82 8.60
CA MET A 182 17.78 -12.55 8.15
C MET A 182 16.93 -13.04 9.33
N GLU A 183 17.58 -13.39 10.45
CA GLU A 183 16.90 -13.81 11.67
C GLU A 183 16.07 -12.67 12.26
N GLU A 184 16.64 -11.47 12.38
CA GLU A 184 15.89 -10.29 12.82
C GLU A 184 14.73 -9.98 11.87
N LEU A 185 14.95 -10.02 10.55
CA LEU A 185 13.90 -9.76 9.56
C LEU A 185 12.71 -10.71 9.74
N SER A 186 12.97 -11.99 10.06
CA SER A 186 11.94 -13.01 10.24
C SER A 186 10.93 -12.71 11.38
N GLY A 187 11.27 -11.80 12.30
CA GLY A 187 10.38 -11.37 13.38
C GLY A 187 9.25 -10.43 12.94
N PHE A 188 9.35 -9.81 11.77
CA PHE A 188 8.44 -8.73 11.33
C PHE A 188 7.29 -9.25 10.46
N THR A 189 6.45 -10.11 11.05
CA THR A 189 5.37 -10.85 10.35
C THR A 189 3.97 -10.29 10.59
N GLY A 190 3.84 -9.14 11.25
CA GLY A 190 2.55 -8.55 11.60
C GLY A 190 1.75 -9.32 12.67
N ARG A 191 2.41 -10.24 13.39
CA ARG A 191 1.80 -11.03 14.49
C ARG A 191 2.03 -10.43 15.88
N THR A 192 2.81 -9.38 15.97
CA THR A 192 3.06 -8.64 17.21
C THR A 192 1.94 -7.63 17.47
N GLN A 193 1.89 -7.06 18.67
CA GLN A 193 1.02 -5.91 18.93
C GLN A 193 1.57 -4.67 18.21
N PRO A 194 0.71 -3.77 17.70
CA PRO A 194 1.13 -2.48 17.19
C PRO A 194 1.90 -1.68 18.26
N PRO A 195 3.07 -1.11 17.93
CA PRO A 195 3.74 -0.15 18.80
C PRO A 195 2.85 1.06 19.11
N LYS A 196 3.11 1.72 20.24
CA LYS A 196 2.39 2.95 20.62
C LYS A 196 2.46 3.97 19.47
N GLY A 197 1.31 4.50 19.08
CA GLY A 197 1.19 5.51 18.03
C GLY A 197 1.03 4.95 16.61
N ARG A 198 1.14 3.63 16.43
CA ARG A 198 0.84 2.94 15.17
C ARG A 198 -0.53 2.27 15.20
N VAL A 199 -1.16 2.19 14.03
CA VAL A 199 -2.37 1.40 13.82
C VAL A 199 -2.01 -0.07 13.60
N ASN A 200 -0.99 -0.34 12.79
CA ASN A 200 -0.64 -1.69 12.37
C ASN A 200 0.66 -2.18 13.01
N PRO A 201 0.80 -3.50 13.26
CA PRO A 201 2.08 -4.06 13.62
C PRO A 201 3.06 -3.99 12.43
N PRO A 202 4.35 -3.84 12.68
CA PRO A 202 5.38 -3.89 11.64
C PRO A 202 5.29 -5.17 10.80
N MET A 203 5.32 -5.01 9.47
CA MET A 203 5.26 -6.10 8.51
C MET A 203 6.31 -5.86 7.45
N TYR A 204 7.42 -6.61 7.49
CA TYR A 204 8.55 -6.33 6.61
C TYR A 204 8.67 -7.38 5.51
N ILE A 205 9.02 -6.93 4.31
CA ILE A 205 9.50 -7.80 3.23
C ILE A 205 10.89 -7.35 2.81
N GLY A 206 11.75 -8.32 2.49
CA GLY A 206 13.01 -8.08 1.81
C GLY A 206 12.80 -8.10 0.30
N ILE A 207 13.41 -7.15 -0.41
CA ILE A 207 13.48 -7.13 -1.87
C ILE A 207 14.81 -6.52 -2.30
N LYS A 208 15.59 -7.25 -3.10
CA LYS A 208 16.90 -6.81 -3.62
C LYS A 208 17.82 -6.21 -2.55
N GLY A 209 17.88 -6.82 -1.36
CA GLY A 209 18.71 -6.36 -0.24
C GLY A 209 18.13 -5.20 0.57
N GLN A 210 16.95 -4.67 0.22
CA GLN A 210 16.25 -3.63 0.96
C GLN A 210 15.10 -4.22 1.78
N VAL A 211 14.88 -3.69 2.98
CA VAL A 211 13.75 -4.04 3.84
C VAL A 211 12.69 -2.94 3.71
N LEU A 212 11.49 -3.32 3.28
CA LEU A 212 10.34 -2.43 3.17
C LEU A 212 9.32 -2.73 4.26
N ASP A 213 8.77 -1.71 4.92
CA ASP A 213 7.63 -1.87 5.81
C ASP A 213 6.31 -1.74 5.04
N VAL A 214 5.70 -2.88 4.74
CA VAL A 214 4.46 -2.97 3.97
C VAL A 214 3.20 -2.75 4.82
N SER A 215 3.35 -2.52 6.13
CA SER A 215 2.21 -2.13 6.98
C SER A 215 1.65 -0.75 6.66
N PHE A 216 2.43 0.09 5.97
CA PHE A 216 2.04 1.41 5.45
C PHE A 216 1.22 1.27 4.15
N GLY A 217 -0.03 0.80 4.28
CA GLY A 217 -0.96 0.70 3.15
C GLY A 217 -0.99 -0.63 2.41
N GLY A 218 -0.21 -1.61 2.87
CA GLY A 218 -0.30 -2.99 2.39
C GLY A 218 -1.08 -3.92 3.33
N TYR A 219 -1.65 -3.42 4.43
CA TYR A 219 -2.16 -4.26 5.51
C TYR A 219 -3.11 -5.37 5.04
N ASP A 220 -4.11 -5.06 4.21
CA ASP A 220 -5.06 -6.07 3.74
C ASP A 220 -4.45 -7.17 2.87
N MET A 221 -3.31 -6.90 2.25
CA MET A 221 -2.61 -7.86 1.41
C MET A 221 -1.66 -8.76 2.20
N TYR A 222 -1.13 -8.27 3.33
CA TYR A 222 -0.06 -8.92 4.09
C TYR A 222 -0.45 -9.36 5.51
N LYS A 223 -1.58 -8.91 6.06
CA LYS A 223 -2.04 -9.30 7.41
C LYS A 223 -2.15 -10.82 7.56
N PRO A 224 -2.11 -11.37 8.79
CA PRO A 224 -2.26 -12.80 9.01
C PRO A 224 -3.49 -13.38 8.29
N GLY A 225 -3.29 -14.41 7.47
CA GLY A 225 -4.33 -15.03 6.65
C GLY A 225 -4.53 -14.40 5.25
N ALA A 226 -3.90 -13.26 4.96
CA ALA A 226 -3.95 -12.65 3.63
C ALA A 226 -3.01 -13.37 2.62
N PRO A 227 -3.28 -13.27 1.31
CA PRO A 227 -2.56 -14.03 0.28
C PRO A 227 -1.03 -13.81 0.28
N TYR A 228 -0.57 -12.59 0.57
CA TYR A 228 0.86 -12.26 0.54
C TYR A 228 1.53 -12.31 1.91
N ASN A 229 0.82 -12.77 2.96
CA ASN A 229 1.40 -12.93 4.30
C ASN A 229 2.64 -13.84 4.30
N ILE A 230 2.71 -14.83 3.40
CA ILE A 230 3.82 -15.78 3.29
C ILE A 230 5.18 -15.13 2.96
N LEU A 231 5.16 -13.93 2.39
CA LEU A 231 6.33 -13.13 2.00
C LEU A 231 6.96 -12.38 3.18
N LEU A 232 6.23 -12.19 4.27
CA LEU A 232 6.71 -11.41 5.40
C LEU A 232 7.89 -12.07 6.10
N GLY A 233 8.82 -11.24 6.55
CA GLY A 233 10.03 -11.64 7.25
C GLY A 233 11.05 -12.40 6.40
N LYS A 234 10.93 -12.31 5.06
CA LYS A 234 11.77 -13.06 4.11
C LYS A 234 12.32 -12.15 3.03
N ASP A 235 13.36 -12.63 2.37
CA ASP A 235 13.75 -12.14 1.06
C ASP A 235 12.73 -12.64 0.03
N SER A 236 11.88 -11.73 -0.45
CA SER A 236 10.83 -12.02 -1.41
C SER A 236 11.29 -11.87 -2.85
N SER A 237 12.58 -11.64 -3.11
CA SER A 237 13.08 -11.29 -4.45
C SER A 237 12.79 -12.39 -5.47
N ARG A 238 13.11 -13.66 -5.16
CA ARG A 238 12.84 -14.79 -6.07
C ARG A 238 11.35 -14.99 -6.29
N ALA A 239 10.56 -15.01 -5.21
CA ALA A 239 9.11 -15.15 -5.27
C ALA A 239 8.46 -14.08 -6.15
N LEU A 240 8.85 -12.81 -5.97
CA LEU A 240 8.33 -11.69 -6.77
C LEU A 240 8.78 -11.74 -8.23
N ALA A 241 10.05 -12.08 -8.48
CA ALA A 241 10.58 -12.23 -9.84
C ALA A 241 9.85 -13.32 -10.64
N LYS A 242 9.45 -14.40 -9.96
CA LYS A 242 8.72 -15.53 -10.54
C LYS A 242 7.20 -15.36 -10.45
N VAL A 243 6.71 -14.32 -9.77
CA VAL A 243 5.29 -14.12 -9.44
C VAL A 243 4.69 -15.40 -8.83
N SER A 244 5.42 -15.98 -7.87
CA SER A 244 5.15 -17.31 -7.31
C SER A 244 5.05 -17.22 -5.79
N LEU A 245 3.99 -17.82 -5.24
CA LEU A 245 3.82 -18.01 -3.80
C LEU A 245 4.12 -19.46 -3.37
N ASP A 246 4.70 -20.26 -4.28
CA ASP A 246 5.14 -21.62 -3.96
C ASP A 246 6.23 -21.58 -2.89
N GLU A 247 6.15 -22.50 -1.92
CA GLU A 247 7.07 -22.56 -0.78
C GLU A 247 8.55 -22.59 -1.21
N LYS A 248 8.88 -23.34 -2.28
CA LYS A 248 10.24 -23.43 -2.82
C LYS A 248 10.79 -22.08 -3.30
N ASP A 249 9.93 -21.22 -3.83
CA ASP A 249 10.33 -19.92 -4.38
C ASP A 249 10.36 -18.85 -3.28
N VAL A 250 9.46 -18.95 -2.31
CA VAL A 250 9.42 -18.05 -1.15
C VAL A 250 10.54 -18.35 -0.14
N ALA A 251 10.95 -19.61 0.00
CA ALA A 251 12.03 -20.00 0.91
C ALA A 251 13.44 -19.77 0.31
N SER A 252 13.56 -19.61 -1.01
CA SER A 252 14.85 -19.47 -1.67
C SER A 252 15.22 -18.00 -1.89
N ARG A 253 16.47 -17.68 -1.53
CA ARG A 253 17.13 -16.39 -1.75
C ARG A 253 17.96 -16.36 -3.02
N ASP A 254 18.14 -17.51 -3.65
CA ASP A 254 18.93 -17.63 -4.86
C ASP A 254 18.16 -17.01 -6.04
N ILE A 255 18.84 -16.11 -6.75
CA ILE A 255 18.32 -15.45 -7.95
C ILE A 255 19.24 -15.68 -9.17
N SER A 256 20.28 -16.51 -9.02
CA SER A 256 21.29 -16.73 -10.06
C SER A 256 20.76 -17.50 -11.27
N ASP A 257 19.68 -18.27 -11.10
CA ASP A 257 18.99 -19.03 -12.15
C ASP A 257 17.86 -18.23 -12.84
N LEU A 258 17.61 -16.98 -12.43
CA LEU A 258 16.55 -16.17 -13.00
C LEU A 258 16.93 -15.67 -14.40
N THR A 259 15.95 -15.73 -15.30
CA THR A 259 16.07 -15.14 -16.64
C THR A 259 16.07 -13.61 -16.59
N ALA A 260 16.59 -12.96 -17.62
CA ALA A 260 16.56 -11.49 -17.74
C ALA A 260 15.12 -10.91 -17.63
N SER A 261 14.12 -11.63 -18.15
CA SER A 261 12.72 -11.22 -18.02
C SER A 261 12.21 -11.27 -16.58
N GLN A 262 12.60 -12.29 -15.81
CA GLN A 262 12.23 -12.40 -14.39
C GLN A 262 12.93 -11.35 -13.54
N ILE A 263 14.19 -11.03 -13.85
CA ILE A 263 14.91 -9.91 -13.23
C ILE A 263 14.21 -8.59 -13.51
N LYS A 264 13.76 -8.36 -14.75
CA LYS A 264 12.97 -7.15 -15.05
C LYS A 264 11.67 -7.09 -14.25
N VAL A 265 10.96 -8.20 -14.11
CA VAL A 265 9.74 -8.26 -13.27
C VAL A 265 10.04 -7.90 -11.81
N LEU A 266 11.17 -8.37 -11.27
CA LEU A 266 11.63 -8.00 -9.93
C LEU A 266 11.93 -6.49 -9.81
N ASP A 267 12.57 -5.91 -10.81
CA ASP A 267 12.85 -4.47 -10.85
C ASP A 267 11.55 -3.66 -10.90
N ASP A 268 10.60 -4.06 -11.74
CA ASP A 268 9.28 -3.43 -11.84
C ASP A 268 8.53 -3.51 -10.49
N TRP A 269 8.66 -4.61 -9.75
CA TRP A 269 8.11 -4.73 -8.38
C TRP A 269 8.78 -3.78 -7.39
N ALA A 270 10.10 -3.69 -7.40
CA ALA A 270 10.85 -2.79 -6.53
C ALA A 270 10.44 -1.32 -6.78
N ASP A 271 10.34 -0.92 -8.06
CA ASP A 271 9.88 0.40 -8.45
C ASP A 271 8.42 0.64 -8.06
N LYS A 272 7.54 -0.34 -8.21
CA LYS A 272 6.15 -0.22 -7.78
C LYS A 272 6.04 -0.03 -6.26
N PHE A 273 6.76 -0.82 -5.47
CA PHE A 273 6.72 -0.69 -4.02
C PHE A 273 7.27 0.65 -3.54
N LYS A 274 8.39 1.10 -4.13
CA LYS A 274 9.04 2.34 -3.74
C LYS A 274 8.30 3.57 -4.26
N ASN A 275 7.96 3.62 -5.54
CA ASN A 275 7.54 4.85 -6.21
C ASN A 275 6.02 4.97 -6.33
N LYS A 276 5.29 3.85 -6.29
CA LYS A 276 3.81 3.84 -6.39
C LYS A 276 3.12 3.61 -5.06
N LYS A 277 3.61 2.63 -4.29
CA LYS A 277 3.08 2.32 -2.95
C LYS A 277 3.70 3.18 -1.86
N LEU A 278 4.89 3.73 -2.11
CA LEU A 278 5.63 4.55 -1.13
C LEU A 278 5.83 3.79 0.19
N TYR A 279 6.08 2.48 0.13
CA TYR A 279 6.45 1.73 1.33
C TYR A 279 7.83 2.22 1.81
N PRO A 280 7.96 2.60 3.09
CA PRO A 280 9.22 3.12 3.58
C PRO A 280 10.28 2.02 3.62
N ILE A 281 11.49 2.37 3.20
CA ILE A 281 12.67 1.52 3.37
C ILE A 281 13.15 1.70 4.81
N VAL A 282 13.07 0.63 5.59
CA VAL A 282 13.39 0.61 7.03
C VAL A 282 14.70 -0.11 7.32
N GLY A 283 15.38 -0.62 6.29
CA GLY A 283 16.66 -1.26 6.46
C GLY A 283 17.21 -1.92 5.22
N THR A 284 18.29 -2.65 5.44
CA THR A 284 18.93 -3.53 4.46
C THR A 284 19.25 -4.88 5.08
N TYR A 285 19.50 -5.88 4.24
CA TYR A 285 19.93 -7.21 4.69
C TYR A 285 20.97 -7.77 3.70
N PRO A 286 21.80 -8.75 4.12
CA PRO A 286 22.77 -9.36 3.23
C PRO A 286 22.08 -9.99 2.01
N PHE A 287 22.39 -9.49 0.81
CA PHE A 287 21.77 -9.95 -0.43
C PHE A 287 22.77 -10.80 -1.24
N PRO A 288 22.38 -12.01 -1.71
CA PRO A 288 23.27 -12.81 -2.54
C PRO A 288 23.66 -12.05 -3.82
N GLY A 289 24.96 -11.93 -4.09
CA GLY A 289 25.48 -11.29 -5.30
C GLY A 289 25.62 -9.77 -5.25
N SER A 290 25.30 -9.11 -4.13
CA SER A 290 25.76 -7.73 -3.89
C SER A 290 27.19 -7.79 -3.34
N SER A 291 28.17 -7.45 -4.19
CA SER A 291 29.56 -7.18 -3.80
C SER A 291 29.69 -5.84 -3.08
#